data_AF-A0A2G9NQG3-F1
#
_entry.id   AF-A0A2G9NQG3-F1
#
_cell.length_a   1.000
_cell.length_b   1.000
_cell.length_c   1.000
_cell.angle_alpha   90.00
_cell.angle_beta   90.00
_cell.angle_gamma   90.00
#
_symmetry.space_group_name_H-M   'P 1'
#
loop_
_entity.id
_entity.type
_entity.pdbx_description
1 polymer ?
#
loop_
_entity_poly.entity_id
_entity_poly.type
_entity_poly.pdbx_seq_one_letter_code
_entity_poly.pdbx_strand_id
1 'polypeptide(L)'
;MRPEYINLTKSEKEYGEKQLLHTQLEILNILKHTQNYQEYRSEEFILKIKLKEKIEEALKSIELLEKLLPKPTIKPKNKQEPELEIPEHHHKKEKLSINAELELIKEKLSKLI
;
A
#
# COMPACT_ATOMS: atom_id res chain seq x y z
N MET A 1 -48.46 -27.52 19.00
CA MET A 1 -48.52 -26.07 18.66
C MET A 1 -49.35 -25.92 17.40
N ARG A 2 -50.38 -25.07 17.40
CA ARG A 2 -51.16 -24.77 16.18
C ARG A 2 -50.42 -23.69 15.39
N PRO A 3 -50.29 -23.80 14.05
CA PRO A 3 -49.68 -22.75 13.25
C PRO A 3 -50.60 -21.52 13.25
N GLU A 4 -50.10 -20.40 13.75
CA GLU A 4 -50.73 -19.09 13.57
C GLU A 4 -50.39 -18.58 12.17
N TYR A 5 -51.41 -18.43 11.32
CA TYR A 5 -51.25 -17.84 10.00
C TYR A 5 -51.45 -16.33 10.10
N ILE A 6 -50.38 -15.59 9.87
CA ILE A 6 -50.42 -14.13 9.75
C ILE A 6 -50.95 -13.80 8.36
N ASN A 7 -52.15 -13.25 8.29
CA ASN A 7 -52.67 -12.70 7.04
C ASN A 7 -52.00 -11.34 6.78
N LEU A 8 -50.97 -11.35 5.95
CA LEU A 8 -50.35 -10.12 5.46
C LEU A 8 -51.34 -9.38 4.56
N THR A 9 -51.52 -8.09 4.86
CA THR A 9 -52.25 -7.16 3.99
C THR A 9 -51.51 -6.99 2.66
N LYS A 10 -52.23 -6.55 1.62
CA LYS A 10 -51.64 -6.36 0.28
C LYS A 10 -50.41 -5.44 0.31
N SER A 11 -50.49 -4.35 1.08
CA SER A 11 -49.41 -3.39 1.24
C SER A 11 -48.17 -3.98 1.91
N GLU A 12 -48.35 -4.86 2.90
CA GLU A 12 -47.23 -5.55 3.57
C GLU A 12 -46.53 -6.54 2.64
N LYS A 13 -47.29 -7.22 1.77
CA LYS A 13 -46.73 -8.09 0.74
C LYS A 13 -45.91 -7.30 -0.28
N GLU A 14 -46.47 -6.21 -0.81
CA GLU A 14 -45.78 -5.33 -1.77
C GLU A 14 -44.50 -4.73 -1.16
N TYR A 15 -44.56 -4.33 0.11
CA TYR A 15 -43.37 -3.85 0.83
C TYR A 15 -42.31 -4.94 0.98
N GLY A 16 -42.71 -6.16 1.36
CA GLY A 16 -41.81 -7.31 1.51
C GLY A 16 -41.14 -7.68 0.18
N GLU A 17 -41.90 -7.72 -0.91
CA GLU A 17 -41.38 -7.97 -2.26
C GLU A 17 -40.39 -6.89 -2.70
N LYS A 18 -40.70 -5.62 -2.44
CA LYS A 18 -39.80 -4.51 -2.74
C LYS A 18 -38.48 -4.61 -1.95
N GLN A 19 -38.54 -4.95 -0.67
CA GLN A 19 -37.31 -5.10 0.12
C GLN A 19 -36.51 -6.33 -0.26
N LEU A 20 -37.16 -7.43 -0.57
CA LEU A 20 -36.49 -8.60 -1.11
C LEU A 20 -35.73 -8.25 -2.39
N LEU A 21 -36.38 -7.54 -3.32
CA LEU A 21 -35.74 -7.09 -4.56
C LEU A 21 -34.56 -6.14 -4.27
N HIS A 22 -34.71 -5.24 -3.30
CA HIS A 22 -33.64 -4.33 -2.91
C HIS A 22 -32.42 -5.08 -2.39
N THR A 23 -32.61 -6.03 -1.47
CA THR A 23 -31.53 -6.86 -0.94
C THR A 23 -30.88 -7.72 -2.04
N GLN A 24 -31.66 -8.26 -2.99
CA GLN A 24 -31.12 -8.98 -4.14
C GLN A 24 -30.20 -8.10 -4.99
N LEU A 25 -30.58 -6.84 -5.23
CA LEU A 25 -29.74 -5.88 -5.94
C LEU A 25 -28.46 -5.53 -5.17
N GLU A 26 -28.55 -5.37 -3.84
CA GLU A 26 -27.39 -5.15 -2.99
C GLU A 26 -26.39 -6.31 -3.05
N ILE A 27 -26.89 -7.56 -2.98
CA ILE A 27 -26.05 -8.76 -3.12
C ILE A 27 -25.33 -8.76 -4.47
N LEU A 28 -26.03 -8.47 -5.57
CA LEU A 28 -25.42 -8.38 -6.90
C LEU A 28 -24.34 -7.30 -6.97
N ASN A 29 -24.58 -6.14 -6.35
CA ASN A 29 -23.58 -5.07 -6.28
C ASN A 29 -22.35 -5.49 -5.48
N ILE A 30 -22.53 -6.16 -4.34
CA ILE A 30 -21.41 -6.67 -3.53
C ILE A 30 -20.59 -7.68 -4.33
N LEU A 31 -21.24 -8.59 -5.06
CA LEU A 31 -20.56 -9.57 -5.92
C LEU A 31 -19.74 -8.87 -7.01
N LYS A 32 -20.33 -7.87 -7.68
CA LYS A 32 -19.64 -7.06 -8.67
C LYS A 32 -18.41 -6.35 -8.09
N HIS A 33 -18.55 -5.70 -6.94
CA HIS A 33 -17.43 -5.03 -6.28
C HIS A 33 -16.32 -6.00 -5.87
N THR A 34 -16.69 -7.18 -5.39
CA THR A 34 -15.73 -8.22 -5.02
C THR A 34 -14.95 -8.71 -6.23
N GLN A 35 -15.61 -8.93 -7.37
CA GLN A 35 -14.96 -9.33 -8.61
C GLN A 35 -13.99 -8.24 -9.09
N ASN A 36 -14.44 -6.98 -9.16
CA ASN A 36 -13.59 -5.86 -9.56
C ASN A 36 -12.37 -5.72 -8.63
N TYR A 37 -12.55 -5.91 -7.32
CA TYR A 37 -11.45 -5.88 -6.37
C TYR A 37 -10.40 -6.96 -6.66
N GLN A 38 -10.83 -8.19 -6.98
CA GLN A 38 -9.90 -9.27 -7.33
C GLN A 38 -9.12 -8.97 -8.61
N GLU A 39 -9.79 -8.40 -9.62
CA GLU A 39 -9.15 -7.95 -10.86
C GLU A 39 -8.09 -6.88 -10.57
N TYR A 40 -8.45 -5.79 -9.90
CA TYR A 40 -7.51 -4.73 -9.54
C TYR A 40 -6.36 -5.24 -8.66
N ARG A 41 -6.63 -6.18 -7.76
CA ARG A 41 -5.59 -6.77 -6.91
C ARG A 41 -4.58 -7.57 -7.73
N SER A 42 -5.04 -8.28 -8.75
CA SER A 42 -4.16 -9.01 -9.67
C SER A 42 -3.30 -8.06 -10.50
N GLU A 43 -3.89 -6.98 -11.01
CA GLU A 43 -3.18 -5.95 -11.76
C GLU A 43 -2.14 -5.23 -10.92
N GLU A 44 -2.49 -4.86 -9.68
CA GLU A 44 -1.58 -4.25 -8.71
C GLU A 44 -0.37 -5.16 -8.44
N PHE A 45 -0.60 -6.47 -8.30
CA PHE A 45 0.46 -7.43 -8.07
C PHE A 45 1.42 -7.51 -9.26
N ILE A 46 0.90 -7.59 -10.49
CA ILE A 46 1.70 -7.59 -11.72
C ILE A 46 2.50 -6.28 -11.83
N LEU A 47 1.87 -5.14 -11.53
CA LEU A 47 2.52 -3.84 -11.59
C LEU A 47 3.68 -3.76 -10.59
N LYS A 48 3.49 -4.28 -9.37
CA LYS A 48 4.56 -4.36 -8.35
C LYS A 48 5.74 -5.21 -8.80
N ILE A 49 5.50 -6.33 -9.48
CA ILE A 49 6.58 -7.16 -10.03
C ILE A 49 7.36 -6.37 -11.08
N LYS A 50 6.66 -5.81 -12.08
CA LYS A 50 7.29 -5.01 -13.14
C LYS A 50 8.08 -3.82 -12.60
N LEU A 51 7.56 -3.16 -11.56
CA LEU A 51 8.25 -2.05 -10.92
C LEU A 51 9.56 -2.50 -10.27
N LYS A 52 9.57 -3.64 -9.58
CA LYS A 52 10.79 -4.21 -9.00
C LYS A 52 11.83 -4.55 -10.07
N GLU A 53 11.39 -5.18 -11.17
CA GLU A 53 12.27 -5.47 -12.30
C GLU A 53 12.92 -4.18 -12.85
N LYS A 54 12.14 -3.12 -13.03
CA LYS A 54 12.66 -1.82 -13.50
C LYS A 54 13.61 -1.16 -12.52
N ILE A 55 13.37 -1.28 -11.22
CA ILE A 55 14.30 -0.78 -10.18
C ILE A 55 15.62 -1.55 -10.26
N GLU A 56 15.58 -2.88 -10.39
CA GLU A 56 16.79 -3.69 -10.52
C GLU A 56 17.57 -3.38 -11.81
N GLU A 57 16.88 -3.19 -12.93
CA GLU A 57 17.50 -2.74 -14.18
C GLU A 57 18.19 -1.39 -14.01
N ALA A 58 17.52 -0.42 -13.36
CA ALA A 58 18.07 0.90 -13.11
C ALA A 58 19.32 0.83 -12.21
N LEU A 59 19.27 0.06 -11.12
CA LEU A 59 20.43 -0.13 -10.23
C LEU A 59 21.62 -0.74 -10.96
N LYS A 60 21.39 -1.78 -11.78
CA LYS A 60 22.45 -2.36 -12.62
C LYS A 60 23.04 -1.33 -13.59
N SER A 61 22.21 -0.48 -14.18
CA SER A 61 22.69 0.57 -15.09
C SER A 61 23.55 1.62 -14.37
N ILE A 62 23.19 1.97 -13.12
CA ILE A 62 23.97 2.87 -12.28
C ILE A 62 25.31 2.23 -11.91
N GLU A 63 25.32 0.97 -11.49
CA GLU A 63 26.58 0.25 -11.18
C GLU A 63 27.50 0.15 -12.40
N LEU A 64 26.95 -0.06 -13.60
CA LEU A 64 27.72 -0.05 -14.84
C LEU A 64 28.28 1.35 -15.13
N LEU A 65 27.48 2.40 -14.94
CA LEU A 65 27.92 3.78 -15.10
C LEU A 65 29.05 4.11 -14.12
N GLU A 66 28.94 3.73 -12.85
CA GLU A 66 29.98 3.90 -11.83
C GLU A 66 31.28 3.16 -12.19
N LYS A 67 31.18 1.97 -12.79
CA LYS A 67 32.35 1.22 -13.28
C LYS A 67 33.00 1.87 -14.49
N LEU A 68 32.21 2.49 -15.37
CA LEU A 68 32.70 3.18 -16.57
C LEU A 68 33.22 4.59 -16.27
N LEU A 69 32.79 5.20 -15.17
CA LEU A 69 33.32 6.47 -14.72
C LEU A 69 34.80 6.33 -14.35
N PRO A 70 35.69 7.16 -14.93
CA PRO A 70 37.09 7.13 -14.56
C PRO A 70 37.21 7.52 -13.09
N LYS A 71 37.78 6.63 -12.27
CA LYS A 71 38.09 6.93 -10.87
C LYS A 71 39.01 8.15 -10.84
N PRO A 72 38.60 9.28 -10.23
CA PRO A 72 39.40 10.47 -10.26
C PRO A 72 40.73 10.18 -9.54
N THR A 73 41.84 10.26 -10.25
CA THR A 73 43.19 10.16 -9.68
C THR A 73 43.51 11.49 -9.00
N ILE A 74 42.75 11.82 -7.97
CA ILE A 74 43.06 12.96 -7.09
C ILE A 74 44.25 12.49 -6.27
N LYS A 75 45.46 12.87 -6.70
CA LYS A 75 46.60 12.91 -5.79
C LYS A 75 46.16 13.78 -4.61
N PRO A 76 46.18 13.29 -3.36
CA PRO A 76 45.77 14.09 -2.23
C PRO A 76 46.78 15.24 -2.10
N LYS A 77 46.42 16.42 -2.62
CA LYS A 77 47.07 17.66 -2.24
C LYS A 77 46.55 17.99 -0.86
N ASN A 78 47.40 17.71 0.13
CA ASN A 78 47.41 18.31 1.44
C ASN A 78 46.12 18.19 2.27
N LYS A 79 46.27 17.42 3.35
CA LYS A 79 45.52 17.53 4.60
C LYS A 79 45.09 18.99 4.86
N GLN A 80 43.79 19.24 4.78
CA GLN A 80 42.98 20.15 5.59
C GLN A 80 41.66 20.41 4.84
N GLU A 81 40.71 19.51 5.00
CA GLU A 81 39.29 19.83 4.78
C GLU A 81 38.54 19.48 6.08
N PRO A 82 37.60 20.35 6.51
CA PRO A 82 36.77 20.11 7.68
C PRO A 82 35.90 18.88 7.42
N GLU A 83 35.71 18.06 8.47
CA GLU A 83 34.80 16.93 8.46
C GLU A 83 33.39 17.40 8.08
N LEU A 84 33.03 17.29 6.80
CA LEU A 84 31.64 17.21 6.39
C LEU A 84 31.20 15.79 6.74
N GLU A 85 30.64 15.66 7.94
CA GLU A 85 29.86 14.50 8.37
C GLU A 85 28.77 14.26 7.32
N ILE A 86 29.04 13.33 6.40
CA ILE A 86 28.01 12.74 5.56
C ILE A 86 27.35 11.70 6.46
N PRO A 87 26.10 11.89 6.94
CA PRO A 87 25.44 10.85 7.72
C PRO A 87 25.23 9.65 6.79
N GLU A 88 25.96 8.57 7.08
CA GLU A 88 25.73 7.25 6.51
C GLU A 88 24.28 6.84 6.82
N HIS A 89 23.35 7.07 5.89
CA HIS A 89 22.04 6.44 5.93
C HIS A 89 22.17 4.96 5.56
N HIS A 90 22.78 4.19 6.46
CA HIS A 90 22.58 2.76 6.58
C HIS A 90 21.11 2.51 6.98
N HIS A 91 20.20 2.52 6.01
CA HIS A 91 18.85 2.01 6.21
C HIS A 91 18.84 0.47 6.25
N LYS A 92 19.46 -0.12 7.28
CA LYS A 92 18.92 -1.35 7.84
C LYS A 92 17.65 -0.93 8.59
N LYS A 93 16.50 -0.94 7.91
CA LYS A 93 15.22 -0.94 8.60
C LYS A 93 15.09 -2.30 9.29
N GLU A 94 15.63 -2.39 10.50
CA GLU A 94 15.10 -3.35 11.47
C GLU A 94 13.58 -3.13 11.51
N LYS A 95 12.82 -4.21 11.35
CA LYS A 95 11.36 -4.15 11.43
C LYS A 95 10.98 -3.77 12.85
N LEU A 96 10.86 -2.47 13.11
CA LEU A 96 10.29 -1.94 14.34
C LEU A 96 8.86 -2.50 14.46
N SER A 97 8.51 -2.95 15.65
CA SER A 97 7.14 -3.40 15.96
C SER A 97 6.16 -2.26 15.69
N ILE A 98 4.95 -2.59 15.23
CA ILE A 98 3.88 -1.63 14.91
C ILE A 98 3.69 -0.59 16.04
N ASN A 99 3.85 -1.01 17.30
CA ASN A 99 3.73 -0.12 18.46
C ASN A 99 4.83 0.95 18.53
N ALA A 100 6.06 0.61 18.14
CA ALA A 100 7.18 1.55 18.11
C ALA A 100 7.04 2.58 16.97
N GLU A 101 6.47 2.17 15.83
CA GLU A 101 6.15 3.10 14.74
C GLU A 101 5.05 4.09 15.15
N LEU A 102 4.04 3.63 15.89
CA LEU A 102 2.97 4.49 16.40
C LEU A 102 3.48 5.54 17.41
N GLU A 103 4.42 5.18 18.28
CA GLU A 103 5.04 6.13 19.21
C GLU A 103 5.86 7.19 18.48
N LEU A 104 6.66 6.81 17.48
CA LEU A 104 7.41 7.75 16.65
C LEU A 104 6.50 8.71 15.87
N ILE A 105 5.36 8.23 15.39
CA ILE A 105 4.36 9.08 14.72
C ILE A 105 3.75 10.07 15.72
N LYS A 106 3.39 9.63 16.93
CA LYS A 106 2.87 10.51 17.98
C LYS A 106 3.88 11.59 18.38
N GLU A 107 5.16 11.24 18.49
CA GLU A 107 6.21 12.19 18.85
C GLU A 107 6.49 13.20 17.73
N LYS A 108 6.34 12.80 16.46
CA LYS A 108 6.43 13.72 15.33
C LYS A 108 5.24 14.68 15.29
N LEU A 109 4.04 14.18 15.58
CA LEU A 109 2.83 15.00 15.63
C LEU A 109 2.87 16.02 16.78
N SER A 110 3.44 15.67 17.94
CA SER A 110 3.58 16.61 19.05
C SER A 110 4.60 17.72 18.82
N LYS A 111 5.56 17.54 17.89
CA LYS A 111 6.52 18.59 17.49
C LYS A 111 5.94 19.55 16.43
N LEU A 112 4.78 19.22 15.86
CA LEU A 112 4.08 19.99 14.83
C LEU A 112 2.92 20.86 15.38
N ILE A 113 2.65 20.74 16.68
CA ILE A 113 1.70 21.56 17.46
C ILE A 113 2.51 22.48 18.36
#